data_AF-A0A7L1HZV2-F1
#
_entry.id   AF-A0A7L1HZV2-F1
#
_cell.length_a   1.000
_cell.length_b   1.000
_cell.length_c   1.000
_cell.angle_alpha   90.00
_cell.angle_beta   90.00
_cell.angle_gamma   90.00
#
_symmetry.space_group_name_H-M   'P 1'
#
loop_
_entity.id
_entity.type
_entity.pdbx_description
1 polymer ?
#
loop_
_entity_poly.entity_id
_entity_poly.type
_entity_poly.pdbx_seq_one_letter_code
_entity_poly.pdbx_strand_id
1 'polypeptide(L)' 'VGVARESVERKGSLDLSPGEGIWAVRHCLGQFVSLTSPLTILSLSPLPSRIWVCLDCTRGRVTFL' A
#
# COMPACT_ATOMS: atom_id res chain seq x y z
N VAL A 1 -5.30 0.15 2.95
CA VAL A 1 -4.68 1.12 3.91
C VAL A 1 -3.25 1.38 3.47
N GLY A 2 -2.71 2.57 3.73
CA GLY A 2 -1.37 2.92 3.27
C GLY A 2 -0.99 4.37 3.55
N VAL A 3 0.06 4.81 2.87
CA VAL A 3 0.60 6.17 2.89
C VAL A 3 0.55 6.74 1.47
N ALA A 4 0.29 8.03 1.35
CA ALA A 4 0.42 8.77 0.11
C ALA A 4 1.35 9.97 0.34
N ARG A 5 2.09 10.36 -0.71
CA ARG A 5 2.81 11.65 -0.70
C ARG A 5 1.79 12.79 -0.60
N GLU A 6 2.14 13.84 0.12
CA GLU A 6 1.29 15.04 0.24
C GLU A 6 0.94 15.63 -1.13
N SER A 7 1.91 15.59 -2.05
CA SER A 7 1.85 16.12 -3.41
C SER A 7 1.13 15.23 -4.42
N VAL A 8 0.54 14.10 -4.00
CA VAL A 8 -0.18 13.23 -4.92
C VAL A 8 -1.35 13.97 -5.57
N GLU A 9 -1.60 13.74 -6.85
CA GLU A 9 -2.77 14.28 -7.51
C GLU A 9 -4.05 13.72 -6.89
N ARG A 10 -4.99 14.59 -6.54
CA ARG A 10 -6.24 14.20 -5.83
C ARG A 10 -7.46 14.14 -6.74
N LYS A 11 -7.31 14.50 -8.02
CA LYS A 11 -8.38 14.56 -9.01
C LYS A 11 -8.02 13.74 -10.23
N GLY A 12 -9.02 13.15 -10.88
CA GLY A 12 -8.83 12.29 -12.05
C GLY A 12 -8.67 10.83 -11.70
N SER A 13 -8.35 10.02 -12.72
CA SER A 13 -8.03 8.61 -12.54
C SER A 13 -6.58 8.50 -12.08
N LEU A 14 -6.37 7.91 -10.91
CA LEU A 14 -5.05 7.73 -10.32
C LEU A 14 -4.74 6.24 -10.25
N ASP A 15 -3.57 5.85 -10.77
CA ASP A 15 -3.06 4.52 -10.54
C ASP A 15 -2.55 4.42 -9.10
N LEU A 16 -2.97 3.38 -8.38
CA LEU A 16 -2.55 3.19 -7.00
C LEU A 16 -1.22 2.46 -7.02
N SER A 17 -0.13 3.20 -7.20
CA SER A 17 1.22 2.63 -7.26
C SER A 17 2.27 3.52 -6.60
N PRO A 18 3.44 2.97 -6.24
CA PRO A 18 4.55 3.76 -5.73
C PRO A 18 5.02 4.85 -6.69
N GLY A 19 4.86 4.64 -8.00
CA GLY A 19 5.20 5.62 -9.03
C GLY A 19 4.38 6.90 -8.89
N GLU A 20 3.10 6.77 -8.57
CA GLU A 20 2.18 7.86 -8.26
C GLU A 20 2.32 8.39 -6.82
N GLY A 21 3.32 7.90 -6.07
CA GLY A 21 3.54 8.31 -4.68
C GLY A 21 2.56 7.70 -3.69
N ILE A 22 2.01 6.52 -3.99
CA ILE A 22 1.10 5.79 -3.10
C ILE A 22 1.73 4.44 -2.73
N TRP A 23 1.80 4.15 -1.44
CA TRP A 23 2.19 2.85 -0.90
C TRP A 23 1.06 2.30 -0.07
N ALA A 24 0.42 1.22 -0.52
CA ALA A 24 -0.73 0.68 0.15
C ALA A 24 -0.88 -0.83 -0.04
N VAL A 25 -1.61 -1.44 0.90
CA VAL A 25 -2.16 -2.79 0.76
C VAL A 25 -3.68 -2.71 0.66
N ARG A 26 -4.25 -3.55 -0.18
CA ARG A 26 -5.69 -3.73 -0.37
C ARG A 26 -6.07 -5.14 0.08
N HIS A 27 -7.20 -5.26 0.77
CA HIS A 27 -7.85 -6.54 1.04
C HIS A 27 -9.10 -6.62 0.17
N CYS A 28 -9.15 -7.60 -0.74
CA CYS A 28 -10.30 -7.81 -1.62
C CYS A 28 -10.47 -9.31 -1.89
N LEU A 29 -11.72 -9.78 -1.89
CA LEU A 29 -12.06 -11.19 -2.17
C LEU A 29 -11.28 -12.20 -1.30
N GLY A 30 -11.05 -11.85 -0.03
CA GLY A 30 -10.31 -12.72 0.91
C GLY A 30 -8.80 -12.77 0.69
N GLN A 31 -8.24 -11.88 -0.12
CA GLN A 31 -6.81 -11.82 -0.41
C GLN A 31 -6.25 -10.42 -0.17
N PHE A 32 -5.03 -10.39 0.37
CA PHE A 32 -4.25 -9.15 0.44
C PHE A 32 -3.44 -8.98 -0.83
N VAL A 33 -3.41 -7.75 -1.34
CA VAL A 33 -2.64 -7.36 -2.52
C VAL A 33 -1.83 -6.11 -2.16
N SER A 34 -0.52 -6.16 -2.40
CA SER A 34 0.32 -4.98 -2.40
C SER A 34 0.11 -4.21 -3.70
N LEU A 35 -0.19 -2.93 -3.58
CA LEU A 35 -0.43 -2.03 -4.71
C LEU A 35 0.89 -1.55 -5.31
N THR A 36 1.78 -2.50 -5.65
CA THR A 36 2.99 -2.25 -6.44
C THR A 36 2.65 -2.23 -7.93
N SER A 37 3.59 -1.81 -8.77
CA SER A 37 3.49 -1.98 -10.22
C SER A 37 4.61 -2.93 -10.70
N PRO A 38 4.30 -4.18 -11.07
CA PRO A 38 2.96 -4.80 -11.12
C PRO A 38 2.40 -5.13 -9.72
N LEU A 39 1.09 -5.40 -9.64
CA LEU A 39 0.42 -5.78 -8.38
C LEU A 39 1.01 -7.09 -7.83
N THR A 40 1.25 -7.15 -6.52
CA THR A 40 1.78 -8.34 -5.85
C THR A 40 0.74 -8.96 -4.93
N ILE A 41 0.37 -10.21 -5.16
CA ILE A 41 -0.54 -10.97 -4.28
C ILE A 41 0.23 -11.39 -3.02
N LEU A 42 -0.36 -11.17 -1.85
CA LEU A 42 0.22 -11.53 -0.56
C LEU A 42 -0.49 -12.78 0.00
N SER A 43 0.25 -13.88 0.07
CA SER A 43 -0.21 -15.12 0.69
C SER A 43 -0.04 -15.04 2.21
N LEU A 44 -1.08 -14.58 2.91
CA LEU A 44 -1.10 -14.47 4.37
C LEU A 44 -2.01 -15.56 4.97
N SER A 45 -1.47 -16.34 5.90
CA SER A 45 -2.22 -17.33 6.68
C SER A 45 -1.67 -17.37 8.11
N PRO A 46 -2.48 -17.04 9.14
CA PRO A 46 -3.86 -16.57 9.06
C PRO A 46 -3.97 -15.16 8.44
N LEU A 47 -5.18 -14.76 8.02
CA LEU A 47 -5.40 -13.37 7.61
C LEU A 47 -5.27 -12.44 8.83
N PRO A 48 -4.54 -11.32 8.70
CA PRO A 48 -4.41 -10.36 9.79
C PRO A 48 -5.74 -9.64 10.07
N SER A 49 -6.11 -9.53 11.34
CA SER A 49 -7.25 -8.72 11.78
C SER A 49 -6.92 -7.24 11.97
N ARG A 50 -5.61 -6.91 12.05
CA ARG A 50 -5.08 -5.57 12.23
C ARG A 50 -3.83 -5.40 11.38
N ILE A 51 -3.65 -4.21 10.80
CA ILE A 51 -2.43 -3.83 10.07
C ILE A 51 -1.84 -2.59 10.72
N TRP A 52 -0.54 -2.63 10.98
CA TRP A 52 0.25 -1.46 11.35
C TRP A 52 0.94 -0.89 10.12
N VAL A 53 0.95 0.44 10.04
CA VAL A 53 1.64 1.17 8.98
C VAL A 53 2.75 1.98 9.62
N CYS A 54 3.99 1.62 9.31
CA CYS A 54 5.18 2.30 9.81
C CYS A 54 5.86 3.07 8.67
N LEU A 55 6.02 4.39 8.85
CA LEU A 55 6.70 5.28 7.92
C LEU A 55 8.05 5.68 8.50
N ASP A 56 9.13 5.35 7.79
CA ASP A 56 10.48 5.84 8.05
C ASP A 56 10.87 6.82 6.93
N CYS A 57 10.65 8.11 7.18
CA CYS A 57 10.96 9.16 6.21
C CYS A 57 12.47 9.28 5.96
N THR A 58 13.30 9.05 6.98
CA THR A 58 14.76 9.15 6.87
C THR A 58 15.33 8.09 5.95
N ARG A 59 14.79 6.87 6.00
CA ARG A 59 15.19 5.76 5.12
C ARG A 59 14.34 5.61 3.87
N GLY A 60 13.31 6.45 3.69
CA GLY A 60 12.38 6.38 2.57
C GLY A 60 11.61 5.06 2.50
N ARG A 61 11.20 4.49 3.65
CA ARG A 61 10.58 3.16 3.72
C ARG A 61 9.19 3.21 4.33
N VAL A 62 8.27 2.46 3.74
CA VAL A 62 6.96 2.13 4.33
C VAL A 62 6.95 0.63 4.63
N THR A 63 6.54 0.26 5.85
CA THR A 63 6.42 -1.14 6.28
C THR A 63 5.01 -1.42 6.75
N PHE A 64 4.47 -2.57 6.34
CA PHE A 64 3.19 -3.11 6.77
C PHE A 64 3.45 -4.33 7.66
N LEU A 65 2.92 -4.31 8.88
CA LEU A 65 3.07 -5.39 9.88
C LEU A 65 1.71 -5.90 10.35
#